data_AF-A0A7K5Q5A9-F1
#
_entry.id   AF-A0A7K5Q5A9-F1
#
_cell.length_a   1.000
_cell.length_b   1.000
_cell.length_c   1.000
_cell.angle_alpha   90.00
_cell.angle_beta   90.00
_cell.angle_gamma   90.00
#
_symmetry.space_group_name_H-M   'P 1'
#
loop_
_entity.id
_entity.type
_entity.pdbx_description
1 polymer ?
#
loop_
_entity_poly.entity_id
_entity_poly.type
_entity_poly.pdbx_seq_one_letter_code
_entity_poly.pdbx_strand_id
1 'polypeptide(L)'
;GNKLRELPGSVSGLRSLRALDVSGNALQELPRALAHARTLQTLTLDACAMTYPPPDICSAGTEAIQQFLCKECGIAYYPPSQYLQPTLESDGGGTSVDGVDRTVEKYLEEESEWQNKFLDYEKRKERKMQEKLEFERRLNMGQREQALLVQQLNSNKDEILQTVREDQQRLEQDLSRHQRCLEEERLKLLQQLKDTEQGIASRIQKLLEDNQRQKRSSDILKSLENERIRMEQLMAITQEETEQLRRREVASAMQQMLAETYKNKLLQMTSESRRQDLVSQACSSLAEMDQKFQQILSWQQLDQNKAVSQILQQIEMQKTAFEALQVKKDLMHRQIRNQIKLIETELLQLTQLELKRQELDTEMLQEAVTEQRRMLSCLLQQLLKEKKQREEELQQILLEMEAKSETKQENYWLIQYQRLLNQKPLSLKLQEKALEQQLVTLLLELSADQYVPVFAHHRISLEMLGTMSASDLEKLGVTEAGLQRAILRRAQEILAVATTIPELQRAEDTEVPAAPEPSAPLEEPPSPAAPTAPPLQWDEKKSECVVCMEQEPQMIFLPCGHVCCCQGCCERLHSCPLCRQDIAQRIRIFHSA
;
A
#
# COMPACT_ATOMS: atom_id res chain seq x y z
N GLY A 1 -37.36 -16.01 25.92
CA GLY A 1 -36.97 -17.40 26.23
C GLY A 1 -35.55 -17.46 26.75
N ASN A 2 -35.31 -18.13 27.88
CA ASN A 2 -34.04 -18.13 28.64
C ASN A 2 -33.32 -19.51 28.60
N LYS A 3 -33.74 -20.44 27.74
CA LYS A 3 -33.16 -21.80 27.60
C LYS A 3 -33.10 -22.62 28.90
N LEU A 4 -34.00 -22.36 29.85
CA LEU A 4 -34.06 -23.12 31.10
C LEU A 4 -34.49 -24.58 30.84
N ARG A 5 -33.84 -25.55 31.51
CA ARG A 5 -34.13 -26.99 31.37
C ARG A 5 -35.04 -27.53 32.48
N GLU A 6 -34.97 -26.95 33.67
CA GLU A 6 -35.79 -27.32 34.82
C GLU A 6 -36.26 -26.08 35.57
N LEU A 7 -37.44 -26.17 36.19
CA LEU A 7 -37.96 -25.16 37.12
C LEU A 7 -37.67 -25.60 38.56
N PRO A 8 -37.06 -24.75 39.39
CA PRO A 8 -36.76 -25.13 40.76
C PRO A 8 -38.04 -25.26 41.58
N GLY A 9 -38.08 -26.26 42.47
CA GLY A 9 -39.22 -26.48 43.37
C GLY A 9 -39.52 -25.31 44.31
N SER A 10 -38.57 -24.39 44.51
CA SER A 10 -38.74 -23.16 45.29
C SER A 10 -39.78 -22.19 44.71
N VAL A 11 -40.11 -22.28 43.42
CA VAL A 11 -41.15 -21.46 42.78
C VAL A 11 -42.53 -21.73 43.39
N SER A 12 -42.77 -22.93 43.93
CA SER A 12 -44.04 -23.24 44.61
C SER A 12 -44.21 -22.55 45.96
N GLY A 13 -43.12 -22.09 46.58
CA GLY A 13 -43.13 -21.36 47.85
C GLY A 13 -43.57 -19.90 47.73
N LEU A 14 -43.74 -19.41 46.50
CA LEU A 14 -44.12 -18.02 46.22
C LEU A 14 -45.63 -17.85 46.43
N ARG A 15 -46.02 -17.51 47.66
CA ARG A 15 -47.42 -17.36 48.10
C ARG A 15 -48.23 -16.32 47.30
N SER A 16 -47.57 -15.40 46.62
CA SER A 16 -48.20 -14.31 45.84
C SER A 16 -48.11 -14.50 44.33
N LEU A 17 -47.60 -15.64 43.83
CA LEU A 17 -47.39 -15.86 42.40
C LEU A 17 -48.71 -16.07 41.67
N ARG A 18 -49.10 -15.11 40.83
CA ARG A 18 -50.36 -15.15 40.06
C ARG A 18 -50.17 -15.53 38.60
N ALA A 19 -49.07 -15.14 37.99
CA ALA A 19 -48.77 -15.40 36.59
C ALA A 19 -47.34 -15.92 36.49
N LEU A 20 -47.17 -17.03 35.76
CA LEU A 20 -45.87 -17.64 35.49
C LEU A 20 -45.76 -17.94 34.00
N ASP A 21 -44.87 -17.21 33.32
CA ASP A 21 -44.55 -17.47 31.92
C ASP A 21 -43.19 -18.14 31.80
N VAL A 22 -43.21 -19.37 31.27
CA VAL A 22 -42.02 -20.19 31.04
C VAL A 22 -41.90 -20.61 29.58
N SER A 23 -42.66 -19.98 28.68
CA SER A 23 -42.57 -20.19 27.24
C SER A 23 -41.21 -19.79 26.65
N GLY A 24 -40.82 -20.44 25.56
CA GLY A 24 -39.51 -20.24 24.92
C GLY A 24 -38.33 -20.74 25.76
N ASN A 25 -38.56 -21.77 26.59
CA ASN A 25 -37.52 -22.50 27.33
C ASN A 25 -37.46 -23.96 26.86
N ALA A 26 -36.45 -24.71 27.31
CA ALA A 26 -36.27 -26.13 26.98
C ALA A 26 -36.76 -27.02 28.14
N LEU A 27 -37.88 -26.64 28.76
CA LEU A 27 -38.48 -27.37 29.88
C LEU A 27 -39.21 -28.61 29.35
N GLN A 28 -38.88 -29.77 29.90
CA GLN A 28 -39.57 -31.02 29.60
C GLN A 28 -40.49 -31.47 30.73
N GLU A 29 -40.22 -31.01 31.97
CA GLU A 29 -40.97 -31.42 33.17
C GLU A 29 -41.31 -30.23 34.07
N LEU A 30 -42.54 -30.19 34.59
CA LEU A 30 -42.93 -29.28 35.67
C LEU A 30 -42.76 -29.96 37.03
N PRO A 31 -42.25 -29.22 38.03
CA PRO A 31 -42.10 -29.75 39.39
C PRO A 31 -43.49 -30.00 40.00
N ARG A 32 -43.69 -31.20 40.57
CA ARG A 32 -44.90 -31.56 41.34
C ARG A 32 -45.20 -30.57 42.46
N ALA A 33 -44.14 -29.96 43.02
CA ALA A 33 -44.24 -28.93 44.03
C ALA A 33 -45.15 -27.75 43.61
N LEU A 34 -45.28 -27.46 42.29
CA LEU A 34 -46.12 -26.39 41.75
C LEU A 34 -47.61 -26.52 42.11
N ALA A 35 -48.07 -27.72 42.49
CA ALA A 35 -49.41 -27.94 43.05
C ALA A 35 -49.69 -27.10 44.32
N HIS A 36 -48.64 -26.70 45.05
CA HIS A 36 -48.78 -25.88 46.27
C HIS A 36 -48.96 -24.39 45.99
N ALA A 37 -48.74 -23.95 44.74
CA ALA A 37 -48.93 -22.56 44.31
C ALA A 37 -50.42 -22.25 44.07
N ARG A 38 -51.19 -22.16 45.16
CA ARG A 38 -52.67 -21.98 45.12
C ARG A 38 -53.14 -20.64 44.55
N THR A 39 -52.23 -19.68 44.37
CA THR A 39 -52.54 -18.34 43.86
C THR A 39 -52.29 -18.19 42.35
N LEU A 40 -51.82 -19.24 41.68
CA LEU A 40 -51.47 -19.23 40.26
C LEU A 40 -52.73 -19.21 39.38
N GLN A 41 -52.91 -18.13 38.63
CA GLN A 41 -54.03 -17.90 37.72
C GLN A 41 -53.65 -18.19 36.28
N THR A 42 -52.42 -17.88 35.87
CA THR A 42 -51.94 -18.08 34.50
C THR A 42 -50.58 -18.77 34.47
N LEU A 43 -50.49 -19.86 33.71
CA LEU A 43 -49.26 -20.57 33.41
C LEU A 43 -49.13 -20.73 31.89
N THR A 44 -48.12 -20.10 31.30
CA THR A 44 -47.84 -20.22 29.87
C THR A 44 -46.57 -21.03 29.65
N LEU A 45 -46.67 -22.09 28.85
CA LEU A 45 -45.59 -23.04 28.56
C LEU A 45 -45.78 -23.65 27.17
N ASP A 46 -44.71 -24.24 26.63
CA ASP A 46 -44.70 -24.84 25.30
C ASP A 46 -45.22 -26.29 25.36
N ALA A 47 -46.54 -26.48 25.22
CA ALA A 47 -47.21 -27.77 25.46
C ALA A 47 -46.63 -28.95 24.66
N CYS A 48 -46.17 -28.73 23.42
CA CYS A 48 -45.59 -29.77 22.57
C CYS A 48 -44.20 -30.26 23.03
N ALA A 49 -43.52 -29.50 23.89
CA ALA A 49 -42.18 -29.84 24.39
C ALA A 49 -42.21 -30.56 25.76
N MET A 50 -43.40 -30.68 26.37
CA MET A 50 -43.57 -31.25 27.70
C MET A 50 -43.72 -32.77 27.65
N THR A 51 -42.99 -33.44 28.55
CA THR A 51 -43.11 -34.89 28.83
C THR A 51 -43.96 -35.11 30.10
N TYR A 52 -43.86 -34.19 31.08
CA TYR A 52 -44.64 -34.22 32.32
C TYR A 52 -45.06 -32.81 32.76
N PRO A 53 -46.36 -32.46 32.86
CA PRO A 53 -47.56 -33.22 32.49
C PRO A 53 -47.61 -33.58 30.99
N PRO A 54 -48.40 -34.58 30.57
CA PRO A 54 -48.54 -34.93 29.17
C PRO A 54 -49.08 -33.75 28.33
N PRO A 55 -48.70 -33.67 27.05
CA PRO A 55 -48.98 -32.52 26.18
C PRO A 55 -50.48 -32.22 26.06
N ASP A 56 -51.33 -33.25 26.11
CA ASP A 56 -52.79 -33.11 26.07
C ASP A 56 -53.33 -32.28 27.25
N ILE A 57 -52.77 -32.46 28.45
CA ILE A 57 -53.14 -31.71 29.66
C ILE A 57 -52.56 -30.29 29.59
N CYS A 58 -51.33 -30.16 29.08
CA CYS A 58 -50.71 -28.85 28.89
C CYS A 58 -51.49 -27.97 27.89
N SER A 59 -52.10 -28.58 26.87
CA SER A 59 -52.94 -27.86 25.90
C SER A 59 -54.30 -27.43 26.45
N ALA A 60 -54.81 -28.10 27.49
CA ALA A 60 -56.09 -27.82 28.12
C ALA A 60 -56.06 -26.59 29.07
N GLY A 61 -54.89 -26.00 29.31
CA GLY A 61 -54.71 -24.74 30.04
C GLY A 61 -54.34 -24.88 31.52
N THR A 62 -54.11 -23.74 32.18
CA THR A 62 -53.57 -23.64 33.56
C THR A 62 -54.36 -24.42 34.59
N GLU A 63 -55.69 -24.41 34.50
CA GLU A 63 -56.57 -25.11 35.44
C GLU A 63 -56.44 -26.64 35.33
N ALA A 64 -56.40 -27.18 34.11
CA ALA A 64 -56.20 -28.61 33.88
C ALA A 64 -54.83 -29.07 34.37
N ILE A 65 -53.79 -28.26 34.16
CA ILE A 65 -52.43 -28.53 34.67
C ILE A 65 -52.40 -28.55 36.20
N GLN A 66 -53.01 -27.56 36.86
CA GLN A 66 -53.06 -27.51 38.33
C GLN A 66 -53.92 -28.64 38.92
N GLN A 67 -55.06 -28.98 38.30
CA GLN A 67 -55.87 -30.12 38.72
C GLN A 67 -55.11 -31.44 38.59
N PHE A 68 -54.37 -31.63 37.50
CA PHE A 68 -53.53 -32.81 37.30
C PHE A 68 -52.42 -32.91 38.36
N LEU A 69 -51.68 -31.82 38.59
CA LEU A 69 -50.61 -31.80 39.59
C LEU A 69 -51.14 -31.96 41.02
N CYS A 70 -52.31 -31.38 41.35
CA CYS A 70 -52.98 -31.58 42.63
C CYS A 70 -53.45 -33.02 42.83
N LYS A 71 -54.00 -33.66 41.79
CA LYS A 71 -54.41 -35.07 41.81
C LYS A 71 -53.22 -36.01 42.04
N GLU A 72 -52.11 -35.79 41.35
CA GLU A 72 -50.86 -36.57 41.51
C GLU A 72 -50.21 -36.38 42.89
N CYS A 73 -50.37 -35.20 43.49
CA CYS A 73 -49.87 -34.90 44.84
C CYS A 73 -50.86 -35.27 45.97
N GLY A 74 -52.06 -35.78 45.65
CA GLY A 74 -53.10 -36.12 46.64
C GLY A 74 -53.74 -34.91 47.33
N ILE A 75 -53.75 -33.75 46.69
CA ILE A 75 -54.25 -32.47 47.23
C ILE A 75 -55.56 -32.10 46.50
N ALA A 76 -56.56 -31.60 47.23
CA ALA A 76 -57.78 -31.07 46.63
C ALA A 76 -57.49 -29.75 45.87
N TYR A 77 -57.88 -29.68 44.60
CA TYR A 77 -57.78 -28.47 43.80
C TYR A 77 -58.85 -27.45 44.20
N TYR A 78 -58.45 -26.21 44.40
CA TYR A 78 -59.35 -25.08 44.60
C TYR A 78 -59.00 -23.97 43.59
N PRO A 79 -59.97 -23.48 42.80
CA PRO A 79 -59.72 -22.40 41.87
C PRO A 79 -59.35 -21.10 42.61
N PRO A 80 -58.46 -20.25 42.07
CA PRO A 80 -58.06 -19.00 42.71
C PRO A 80 -59.24 -18.01 42.79
N SER A 81 -59.98 -17.99 43.90
CA SER A 81 -61.14 -17.10 44.11
C SER A 81 -60.73 -15.63 44.39
N GLN A 82 -61.51 -14.69 43.85
CA GLN A 82 -61.30 -13.23 43.77
C GLN A 82 -61.39 -12.42 45.08
N TYR A 83 -60.90 -12.91 46.23
CA TYR A 83 -60.81 -12.08 47.45
C TYR A 83 -59.40 -12.14 48.07
N LEU A 84 -58.81 -10.96 48.27
CA LEU A 84 -57.53 -10.72 48.94
C LEU A 84 -57.78 -10.28 50.39
N GLN A 85 -56.86 -10.72 51.28
CA GLN A 85 -56.37 -10.13 52.55
C GLN A 85 -56.49 -11.08 53.77
N PRO A 86 -55.73 -10.85 54.87
CA PRO A 86 -54.28 -10.83 54.98
C PRO A 86 -53.85 -11.77 56.13
N THR A 87 -52.84 -12.61 55.96
CA THR A 87 -52.38 -13.47 57.07
C THR A 87 -50.86 -13.58 57.07
N LEU A 88 -50.24 -12.50 57.53
CA LEU A 88 -49.15 -12.61 58.50
C LEU A 88 -49.79 -12.30 59.84
N GLU A 89 -50.13 -13.32 60.63
CA GLU A 89 -50.21 -13.19 62.09
C GLU A 89 -50.33 -14.58 62.74
N SER A 90 -49.57 -14.74 63.81
CA SER A 90 -49.69 -15.74 64.87
C SER A 90 -49.12 -17.14 64.61
N ASP A 91 -47.83 -17.29 64.86
CA ASP A 91 -47.34 -18.44 65.62
C ASP A 91 -46.99 -17.93 67.03
N GLY A 92 -47.89 -18.19 67.97
CA GLY A 92 -47.79 -17.72 69.35
C GLY A 92 -48.61 -18.59 70.28
N GLY A 93 -48.27 -19.88 70.35
CA GLY A 93 -48.72 -20.78 71.41
C GLY A 93 -48.15 -20.34 72.75
N GLY A 94 -49.04 -20.06 73.71
CA GLY A 94 -48.69 -19.43 74.97
C GLY A 94 -48.07 -20.33 76.03
N THR A 95 -47.53 -19.68 77.07
CA THR A 95 -47.60 -20.13 78.47
C THR A 95 -47.32 -18.95 79.40
N SER A 96 -48.30 -18.64 80.25
CA SER A 96 -48.21 -18.30 81.68
C SER A 96 -47.25 -17.20 82.18
N VAL A 97 -47.89 -16.11 82.66
CA VAL A 97 -47.65 -15.37 83.93
C VAL A 97 -46.20 -15.03 84.30
N ASP A 98 -45.78 -13.78 84.09
CA ASP A 98 -45.70 -12.71 85.12
C ASP A 98 -44.81 -11.54 84.62
N GLY A 99 -45.18 -10.29 84.92
CA GLY A 99 -44.33 -9.10 84.67
C GLY A 99 -44.59 -8.33 83.37
N VAL A 100 -45.55 -7.41 83.42
CA VAL A 100 -46.01 -6.60 82.28
C VAL A 100 -45.11 -5.40 81.93
N ASP A 101 -44.05 -5.08 82.69
CA ASP A 101 -43.28 -3.85 82.44
C ASP A 101 -41.93 -4.01 81.72
N ARG A 102 -41.34 -5.22 81.63
CA ARG A 102 -40.00 -5.39 81.01
C ARG A 102 -40.01 -5.97 79.59
N THR A 103 -41.12 -6.57 79.19
CA THR A 103 -41.35 -7.08 77.84
C THR A 103 -41.72 -5.95 76.88
N VAL A 104 -42.51 -4.97 77.32
CA VAL A 104 -42.94 -3.84 76.50
C VAL A 104 -41.75 -2.98 76.05
N GLU A 105 -40.79 -2.68 76.92
CA GLU A 105 -39.55 -1.96 76.52
C GLU A 105 -38.69 -2.76 75.53
N LYS A 106 -38.54 -4.08 75.70
CA LYS A 106 -37.80 -4.92 74.76
C LYS A 106 -38.48 -5.05 73.40
N TYR A 107 -39.80 -5.19 73.36
CA TYR A 107 -40.56 -5.20 72.11
C TYR A 107 -40.52 -3.85 71.40
N LEU A 108 -40.54 -2.73 72.14
CA LEU A 108 -40.42 -1.37 71.58
C LEU A 108 -39.01 -1.07 71.07
N GLU A 109 -37.96 -1.52 71.76
CA GLU A 109 -36.57 -1.42 71.29
C GLU A 109 -36.34 -2.29 70.06
N GLU A 110 -36.85 -3.53 70.03
CA GLU A 110 -36.77 -4.43 68.87
C GLU A 110 -37.59 -3.90 67.68
N GLU A 111 -38.77 -3.32 67.90
CA GLU A 111 -39.54 -2.63 66.86
C GLU A 111 -38.77 -1.43 66.30
N SER A 112 -38.16 -0.62 67.16
CA SER A 112 -37.37 0.54 66.75
C SER A 112 -36.11 0.11 65.98
N GLU A 113 -35.44 -0.96 66.38
CA GLU A 113 -34.33 -1.55 65.64
C GLU A 113 -34.75 -2.11 64.28
N TRP A 114 -35.91 -2.78 64.19
CA TRP A 114 -36.45 -3.30 62.94
C TRP A 114 -36.91 -2.18 62.01
N GLN A 115 -37.54 -1.13 62.54
CA GLN A 115 -37.89 0.08 61.80
C GLN A 115 -36.63 0.77 61.27
N ASN A 116 -35.56 0.87 62.07
CA ASN A 116 -34.28 1.41 61.63
C ASN A 116 -33.61 0.54 60.56
N LYS A 117 -33.62 -0.80 60.71
CA LYS A 117 -33.10 -1.73 59.69
C LYS A 117 -33.90 -1.67 58.39
N PHE A 118 -35.22 -1.48 58.47
CA PHE A 118 -36.09 -1.30 57.31
C PHE A 118 -35.82 0.03 56.61
N LEU A 119 -35.73 1.14 57.37
CA LEU A 119 -35.34 2.46 56.85
C LEU A 119 -33.95 2.41 56.18
N ASP A 120 -32.99 1.71 56.78
CA ASP A 120 -31.65 1.55 56.22
C ASP A 120 -31.65 0.71 54.93
N TYR A 121 -32.53 -0.29 54.84
CA TYR A 121 -32.73 -1.06 53.62
C TYR A 121 -33.37 -0.20 52.52
N GLU A 122 -34.39 0.60 52.85
CA GLU A 122 -34.99 1.56 51.91
C GLU A 122 -33.98 2.58 51.43
N LYS A 123 -33.20 3.18 52.33
CA LYS A 123 -32.10 4.10 51.97
C LYS A 123 -31.04 3.43 51.08
N ARG A 124 -30.68 2.17 51.33
CA ARG A 124 -29.74 1.42 50.47
C ARG A 124 -30.33 1.12 49.09
N LYS A 125 -31.63 0.79 49.03
CA LYS A 125 -32.36 0.56 47.78
C LYS A 125 -32.46 1.84 46.96
N GLU A 126 -32.80 2.96 47.59
CA GLU A 126 -32.83 4.29 46.96
C GLU A 126 -31.46 4.70 46.45
N ARG A 127 -30.40 4.49 47.24
CA ARG A 127 -29.02 4.77 46.84
C ARG A 127 -28.60 3.97 45.61
N LYS A 128 -28.85 2.66 45.59
CA LYS A 128 -28.57 1.82 44.41
C LYS A 128 -29.38 2.23 43.18
N MET A 129 -30.62 2.69 43.38
CA MET A 129 -31.45 3.22 42.29
C MET A 129 -30.90 4.54 41.74
N GLN A 130 -30.44 5.43 42.61
CA GLN A 130 -29.75 6.67 42.22
C GLN A 130 -28.43 6.38 41.49
N GLU A 131 -27.61 5.46 42.00
CA GLU A 131 -26.37 5.02 41.34
C GLU A 131 -26.64 4.45 39.94
N LYS A 132 -27.70 3.66 39.76
CA LYS A 132 -28.12 3.15 38.44
C LYS A 132 -28.53 4.29 37.50
N LEU A 133 -29.31 5.25 37.98
CA LEU A 133 -29.74 6.41 37.20
C LEU A 133 -28.55 7.30 36.80
N GLU A 134 -27.59 7.49 37.71
CA GLU A 134 -26.35 8.21 37.40
C GLU A 134 -25.50 7.48 36.38
N PHE A 135 -25.38 6.16 36.48
CA PHE A 135 -24.68 5.34 35.51
C PHE A 135 -25.33 5.43 34.12
N GLU A 136 -26.67 5.32 34.03
CA GLU A 136 -27.41 5.52 32.77
C GLU A 136 -27.22 6.92 32.20
N ARG A 137 -27.19 7.96 33.04
CA ARG A 137 -26.93 9.34 32.58
C ARG A 137 -25.51 9.47 32.02
N ARG A 138 -24.49 8.93 32.71
CA ARG A 138 -23.10 8.96 32.24
C ARG A 138 -22.94 8.20 30.93
N LEU A 139 -23.56 7.03 30.79
CA LEU A 139 -23.54 6.26 29.55
C LEU A 139 -24.20 7.02 28.40
N ASN A 140 -25.37 7.63 28.64
CA ASN A 140 -26.05 8.44 27.63
C ASN A 140 -25.25 9.68 27.22
N MET A 141 -24.56 10.33 28.17
CA MET A 141 -23.68 11.47 27.86
C MET A 141 -22.49 11.03 27.01
N GLY A 142 -21.81 9.93 27.37
CA GLY A 142 -20.73 9.39 26.56
C GLY A 142 -21.19 8.98 25.15
N GLN A 143 -22.37 8.37 25.02
CA GLN A 143 -22.94 8.04 23.71
C GLN A 143 -23.25 9.30 22.87
N ARG A 144 -23.73 10.38 23.49
CA ARG A 144 -24.00 11.66 22.80
C ARG A 144 -22.72 12.34 22.35
N GLU A 145 -21.70 12.36 23.20
CA GLU A 145 -20.38 12.90 22.86
C GLU A 145 -19.76 12.12 21.70
N GLN A 146 -19.85 10.79 21.73
CA GLN A 146 -19.38 9.95 20.62
C GLN A 146 -20.17 10.18 19.33
N ALA A 147 -21.50 10.34 19.42
CA ALA A 147 -22.34 10.64 18.26
C ALA A 147 -22.01 12.01 17.64
N LEU A 148 -21.76 13.03 18.48
CA LEU A 148 -21.33 14.36 18.03
C LEU A 148 -19.98 14.31 17.32
N LEU A 149 -19.00 13.58 17.86
CA LEU A 149 -17.69 13.41 17.23
C LEU A 149 -17.79 12.71 15.88
N VAL A 150 -18.62 11.66 15.77
CA VAL A 150 -18.88 10.98 14.50
C VAL A 150 -19.57 11.91 13.50
N GLN A 151 -20.52 12.73 13.95
CA GLN A 151 -21.19 13.71 13.10
C GLN A 151 -20.20 14.77 12.58
N GLN A 152 -19.31 15.29 13.43
CA GLN A 152 -18.26 16.24 13.03
C GLN A 152 -17.25 15.62 12.06
N LEU A 153 -16.85 14.35 12.29
CA LEU A 153 -16.00 13.63 11.35
C LEU A 153 -16.68 13.45 9.99
N ASN A 154 -17.97 13.13 9.99
CA ASN A 154 -18.74 12.97 8.77
C ASN A 154 -18.90 14.32 8.04
N SER A 155 -19.20 15.41 8.75
CA SER A 155 -19.29 16.75 8.11
C SER A 155 -17.95 17.16 7.51
N ASN A 156 -16.84 16.99 8.23
CA ASN A 156 -15.51 17.33 7.72
C ASN A 156 -15.14 16.45 6.51
N LYS A 157 -15.51 15.17 6.55
CA LYS A 157 -15.31 14.25 5.42
C LYS A 157 -16.13 14.67 4.20
N ASP A 158 -17.38 15.07 4.40
CA ASP A 158 -18.26 15.52 3.31
C ASP A 158 -17.74 16.83 2.69
N GLU A 159 -17.24 17.76 3.51
CA GLU A 159 -16.58 18.98 3.03
C GLU A 159 -15.33 18.68 2.19
N ILE A 160 -14.46 17.79 2.67
CA ILE A 160 -13.26 17.36 1.91
C ILE A 160 -13.64 16.65 0.60
N LEU A 161 -14.66 15.78 0.63
CA LEU A 161 -15.13 15.12 -0.58
C LEU A 161 -15.73 16.11 -1.58
N GLN A 162 -16.38 17.17 -1.08
CA GLN A 162 -16.93 18.22 -1.90
C GLN A 162 -15.83 19.06 -2.55
N THR A 163 -14.79 19.48 -1.80
CA THR A 163 -13.65 20.22 -2.38
C THR A 163 -12.89 19.40 -3.41
N VAL A 164 -12.63 18.12 -3.12
CA VAL A 164 -11.99 17.21 -4.08
C VAL A 164 -12.82 17.06 -5.36
N ARG A 165 -14.16 16.98 -5.25
CA ARG A 165 -15.05 16.91 -6.41
C ARG A 165 -15.01 18.20 -7.23
N GLU A 166 -15.01 19.35 -6.58
CA GLU A 166 -14.91 20.65 -7.24
C GLU A 166 -13.58 20.83 -7.96
N ASP A 167 -12.48 20.39 -7.35
CA ASP A 167 -11.14 20.43 -7.96
C ASP A 167 -11.02 19.44 -9.13
N GLN A 168 -11.61 18.24 -9.03
CA GLN A 168 -11.70 17.30 -10.16
C GLN A 168 -12.48 17.91 -11.32
N GLN A 169 -13.62 18.55 -11.07
CA GLN A 169 -14.40 19.21 -12.12
C GLN A 169 -13.64 20.37 -12.76
N ARG A 170 -12.88 21.15 -11.98
CA ARG A 170 -12.04 22.23 -12.52
C ARG A 170 -10.93 21.68 -13.41
N LEU A 171 -10.23 20.64 -12.96
CA LEU A 171 -9.17 19.98 -13.74
C LEU A 171 -9.71 19.39 -15.05
N GLU A 172 -10.85 18.70 -15.01
CA GLU A 172 -11.50 18.17 -16.22
C GLU A 172 -11.90 19.29 -17.19
N GLN A 173 -12.45 20.39 -16.68
CA GLN A 173 -12.79 21.55 -17.50
C GLN A 173 -11.56 22.17 -18.15
N ASP A 174 -10.49 22.37 -17.39
CA ASP A 174 -9.25 22.98 -17.91
C ASP A 174 -8.54 22.07 -18.90
N LEU A 175 -8.51 20.75 -18.67
CA LEU A 175 -8.05 19.77 -19.65
C LEU A 175 -8.88 19.83 -20.94
N SER A 176 -10.21 19.90 -20.84
CA SER A 176 -11.09 19.99 -22.01
C SER A 176 -10.92 21.31 -22.78
N ARG A 177 -10.59 22.41 -22.09
CA ARG A 177 -10.29 23.71 -22.70
C ARG A 177 -8.95 23.66 -23.42
N HIS A 178 -7.93 23.07 -22.78
CA HIS A 178 -6.61 22.93 -23.38
C HIS A 178 -6.65 22.04 -24.63
N GLN A 179 -7.38 20.91 -24.58
CA GLN A 179 -7.62 20.05 -25.74
C GLN A 179 -8.29 20.81 -26.89
N ARG A 180 -9.33 21.61 -26.61
CA ARG A 180 -9.99 22.45 -27.63
C ARG A 180 -9.05 23.48 -28.24
N CYS A 181 -8.26 24.19 -27.44
CA CYS A 181 -7.28 25.15 -27.95
C CYS A 181 -6.25 24.47 -28.88
N LEU A 182 -5.73 23.30 -28.48
CA LEU A 182 -4.79 22.53 -29.30
C LEU A 182 -5.43 22.05 -30.61
N GLU A 183 -6.68 21.60 -30.58
CA GLU A 183 -7.43 21.21 -31.78
C GLU A 183 -7.64 22.41 -32.73
N GLU A 184 -7.99 23.57 -32.20
CA GLU A 184 -8.14 24.81 -32.98
C GLU A 184 -6.82 25.26 -33.61
N GLU A 185 -5.71 25.20 -32.87
CA GLU A 185 -4.38 25.52 -33.40
C GLU A 185 -3.95 24.53 -34.49
N ARG A 186 -4.19 23.23 -34.28
CA ARG A 186 -3.94 22.20 -35.29
C ARG A 186 -4.73 22.46 -36.57
N LEU A 187 -6.02 22.81 -36.44
CA LEU A 187 -6.86 23.14 -37.60
C LEU A 187 -6.36 24.39 -38.34
N LYS A 188 -5.93 25.43 -37.61
CA LYS A 188 -5.32 26.63 -38.22
C LYS A 188 -4.05 26.28 -38.99
N LEU A 189 -3.17 25.45 -38.43
CA LEU A 189 -1.94 25.01 -39.09
C LEU A 189 -2.24 24.19 -40.35
N LEU A 190 -3.20 23.27 -40.28
CA LEU A 190 -3.62 22.49 -41.45
C LEU A 190 -4.20 23.37 -42.56
N GLN A 191 -4.99 24.38 -42.19
CA GLN A 191 -5.53 25.33 -43.17
C GLN A 191 -4.41 26.17 -43.81
N GLN A 192 -3.45 26.65 -43.02
CA GLN A 192 -2.28 27.37 -43.55
C GLN A 192 -1.46 26.51 -44.51
N LEU A 193 -1.21 25.24 -44.17
CA LEU A 193 -0.52 24.32 -45.07
C LEU A 193 -1.28 24.15 -46.38
N LYS A 194 -2.58 23.92 -46.32
CA LYS A 194 -3.43 23.79 -47.52
C LYS A 194 -3.39 25.04 -48.40
N ASP A 195 -3.45 26.23 -47.80
CA ASP A 195 -3.40 27.49 -48.55
C ASP A 195 -2.01 27.67 -49.20
N THR A 196 -0.93 27.29 -48.50
CA THR A 196 0.42 27.32 -49.07
C THR A 196 0.60 26.32 -50.21
N GLU A 197 0.07 25.09 -50.09
CA GLU A 197 0.09 24.08 -51.14
C GLU A 197 -0.66 24.56 -52.38
N GLN A 198 -1.84 25.16 -52.22
CA GLN A 198 -2.59 25.77 -53.33
C GLN A 198 -1.83 26.94 -53.95
N GLY A 199 -1.17 27.76 -53.13
CA GLY A 199 -0.28 28.83 -53.58
C GLY A 199 0.90 28.30 -54.41
N ILE A 200 1.51 27.17 -54.01
CA ILE A 200 2.59 26.53 -54.75
C ILE A 200 2.06 25.93 -56.06
N ALA A 201 0.94 25.20 -56.01
CA ALA A 201 0.32 24.58 -57.18
C ALA A 201 -0.03 25.62 -58.26
N SER A 202 -0.63 26.76 -57.87
CA SER A 202 -0.96 27.83 -58.79
C SER A 202 0.27 28.52 -59.40
N ARG A 203 1.37 28.66 -58.65
CA ARG A 203 2.65 29.17 -59.19
C ARG A 203 3.28 28.20 -60.17
N ILE A 204 3.28 26.90 -59.88
CA ILE A 204 3.77 25.86 -60.79
C ILE A 204 2.95 25.87 -62.08
N GLN A 205 1.62 25.95 -61.98
CA GLN A 205 0.75 26.02 -63.15
C GLN A 205 1.06 27.24 -64.03
N LYS A 206 1.23 28.42 -63.43
CA LYS A 206 1.64 29.64 -64.17
C LYS A 206 3.00 29.45 -64.85
N LEU A 207 3.99 28.87 -64.15
CA LEU A 207 5.31 28.60 -64.74
C LEU A 207 5.22 27.64 -65.93
N LEU A 208 4.38 26.62 -65.85
CA LEU A 208 4.15 25.69 -66.96
C LEU A 208 3.46 26.39 -68.15
N GLU A 209 2.48 27.24 -67.90
CA GLU A 209 1.80 28.03 -68.94
C GLU A 209 2.75 29.03 -69.61
N ASP A 210 3.59 29.72 -68.84
CA ASP A 210 4.58 30.66 -69.37
C ASP A 210 5.68 29.93 -70.17
N ASN A 211 6.13 28.76 -69.70
CA ASN A 211 7.08 27.93 -70.45
C ASN A 211 6.49 27.45 -71.78
N GLN A 212 5.21 27.05 -71.81
CA GLN A 212 4.52 26.69 -73.05
C GLN A 212 4.38 27.88 -74.01
N ARG A 213 4.09 29.08 -73.49
CA ARG A 213 4.04 30.32 -74.30
C ARG A 213 5.41 30.66 -74.88
N GLN A 214 6.46 30.53 -74.10
CA GLN A 214 7.83 30.80 -74.54
C GLN A 214 8.29 29.80 -75.61
N LYS A 215 7.93 28.52 -75.47
CA LYS A 215 8.18 27.51 -76.50
C LYS A 215 7.47 27.85 -77.81
N ARG A 216 6.18 28.21 -77.75
CA ARG A 216 5.41 28.65 -78.94
C ARG A 216 6.03 29.88 -79.61
N SER A 217 6.49 30.87 -78.83
CA SER A 217 7.19 32.05 -79.36
C SER A 217 8.50 31.69 -80.05
N SER A 218 9.31 30.80 -79.46
CA SER A 218 10.54 30.30 -80.07
C SER A 218 10.29 29.56 -81.38
N ASP A 219 9.24 28.74 -81.44
CA ASP A 219 8.87 28.01 -82.64
C ASP A 219 8.41 28.94 -83.77
N ILE A 220 7.67 30.01 -83.45
CA ILE A 220 7.28 31.06 -84.42
C ILE A 220 8.53 31.78 -84.96
N LEU A 221 9.47 32.17 -84.09
CA LEU A 221 10.70 32.85 -84.52
C LEU A 221 11.56 31.96 -85.43
N LYS A 222 11.67 30.67 -85.14
CA LYS A 222 12.36 29.71 -86.02
C LYS A 222 11.67 29.58 -87.38
N SER A 223 10.34 29.59 -87.41
CA SER A 223 9.58 29.56 -88.67
C SER A 223 9.85 30.80 -89.52
N LEU A 224 9.86 31.99 -88.91
CA LEU A 224 10.14 33.25 -89.60
C LEU A 224 11.58 33.32 -90.12
N GLU A 225 12.56 32.82 -89.36
CA GLU A 225 13.96 32.75 -89.81
C GLU A 225 14.11 31.81 -91.02
N ASN A 226 13.43 30.67 -90.99
CA ASN A 226 13.42 29.74 -92.13
C ASN A 226 12.76 30.36 -93.38
N GLU A 227 11.73 31.19 -93.23
CA GLU A 227 11.15 31.95 -94.34
C GLU A 227 12.08 33.05 -94.85
N ARG A 228 12.79 33.76 -93.97
CA ARG A 228 13.81 34.76 -94.36
C ARG A 228 14.90 34.12 -95.23
N ILE A 229 15.44 32.98 -94.79
CA ILE A 229 16.49 32.24 -95.52
C ILE A 229 15.99 31.79 -96.90
N ARG A 230 14.74 31.30 -97.01
CA ARG A 230 14.14 30.95 -98.31
C ARG A 230 13.99 32.16 -99.23
N MET A 231 13.58 33.30 -98.68
CA MET A 231 13.40 34.52 -99.46
C MET A 231 14.74 35.13 -99.91
N GLU A 232 15.78 35.04 -99.09
CA GLU A 232 17.16 35.40 -99.45
C GLU A 232 17.71 34.52 -100.59
N GLN A 233 17.45 33.20 -100.54
CA GLN A 233 17.83 32.28 -101.62
C GLN A 233 17.12 32.59 -102.95
N LEU A 234 15.82 32.91 -102.90
CA LEU A 234 15.07 33.33 -104.09
C LEU A 234 15.58 34.68 -104.63
N MET A 235 15.90 35.63 -103.74
CA MET A 235 16.40 36.95 -104.14
C MET A 235 17.78 36.83 -104.82
N ALA A 236 18.66 35.95 -104.34
CA ALA A 236 19.97 35.69 -104.96
C ALA A 236 19.85 35.18 -106.42
N ILE A 237 18.91 34.28 -106.69
CA ILE A 237 18.66 33.74 -108.04
C ILE A 237 18.18 34.86 -108.98
N THR A 238 17.28 35.75 -108.50
CA THR A 238 16.81 36.90 -109.30
C THR A 238 17.88 37.99 -109.50
N GLN A 239 18.84 38.12 -108.60
CA GLN A 239 19.97 39.06 -108.76
C GLN A 239 20.95 38.60 -109.84
N GLU A 240 21.22 37.29 -109.96
CA GLU A 240 22.06 36.74 -111.03
C GLU A 240 21.47 36.97 -112.44
N GLU A 241 20.14 36.87 -112.58
CA GLU A 241 19.45 37.11 -113.85
C GLU A 241 19.41 38.60 -114.22
N THR A 242 19.24 39.49 -113.24
CA THR A 242 19.22 40.95 -113.47
C THR A 242 20.61 41.54 -113.76
N GLU A 243 21.68 40.98 -113.20
CA GLU A 243 23.06 41.37 -113.52
C GLU A 243 23.48 40.98 -114.94
N GLN A 244 22.98 39.86 -115.47
CA GLN A 244 23.22 39.44 -116.86
C GLN A 244 22.52 40.34 -117.89
N LEU A 245 21.33 40.86 -117.56
CA LEU A 245 20.61 41.83 -118.39
C LEU A 245 21.27 43.23 -118.32
N ARG A 246 21.68 43.69 -117.13
CA ARG A 246 22.36 44.99 -116.95
C ARG A 246 23.71 45.10 -117.68
N ARG A 247 24.49 44.02 -117.79
CA ARG A 247 25.76 44.03 -118.55
C ARG A 247 25.56 44.28 -120.05
N ARG A 248 24.40 43.89 -120.61
CA ARG A 248 24.06 44.13 -122.03
C ARG A 248 23.54 45.55 -122.26
N GLU A 249 22.80 46.09 -121.30
CA GLU A 249 22.24 47.45 -121.38
C GLU A 249 23.31 48.54 -121.17
N VAL A 250 24.25 48.35 -120.23
CA VAL A 250 25.32 49.31 -119.94
C VAL A 250 26.23 49.58 -121.15
N ALA A 251 26.49 48.57 -121.98
CA ALA A 251 27.27 48.72 -123.22
C ALA A 251 26.57 49.60 -124.28
N SER A 252 25.23 49.57 -124.31
CA SER A 252 24.41 50.40 -125.22
C SER A 252 24.26 51.84 -124.73
N ALA A 253 24.14 52.04 -123.41
CA ALA A 253 23.95 53.35 -122.79
C ALA A 253 25.23 54.22 -122.79
N MET A 254 26.42 53.62 -122.72
CA MET A 254 27.71 54.33 -122.81
C MET A 254 27.94 55.00 -124.18
N GLN A 255 27.29 54.53 -125.25
CA GLN A 255 27.35 55.17 -126.57
C GLN A 255 26.43 56.41 -126.69
N GLN A 256 25.34 56.46 -125.92
CA GLN A 256 24.39 57.59 -125.92
C GLN A 256 24.80 58.72 -124.97
N MET A 257 25.47 58.39 -123.86
CA MET A 257 25.91 59.34 -122.84
C MET A 257 26.93 60.39 -123.33
N LEU A 258 27.72 60.10 -124.37
CA LEU A 258 28.67 61.07 -124.93
C LEU A 258 28.00 62.19 -125.75
N ALA A 259 26.77 62.00 -126.21
CA ALA A 259 26.02 63.00 -126.99
C ALA A 259 25.14 63.93 -126.13
N GLU A 260 24.79 63.53 -124.91
CA GLU A 260 23.88 64.28 -124.02
C GLU A 260 24.57 65.18 -122.99
N THR A 261 25.89 65.06 -122.83
CA THR A 261 26.69 65.84 -121.87
C THR A 261 26.64 67.35 -122.11
N TYR A 262 26.37 67.81 -123.34
CA TYR A 262 26.28 69.23 -123.64
C TYR A 262 24.88 69.83 -123.38
N LYS A 263 23.82 68.99 -123.33
CA LYS A 263 22.44 69.43 -123.04
C LYS A 263 22.15 69.53 -121.54
N ASN A 264 22.81 68.71 -120.72
CA ASN A 264 22.56 68.62 -119.27
C ASN A 264 23.00 69.85 -118.46
N LYS A 265 23.97 70.63 -118.95
CA LYS A 265 24.56 71.74 -118.18
C LYS A 265 23.62 72.93 -117.95
N LEU A 266 22.59 73.09 -118.80
CA LEU A 266 21.59 74.17 -118.67
C LEU A 266 20.36 73.74 -117.83
N LEU A 267 20.02 72.46 -117.83
CA LEU A 267 18.98 71.87 -116.96
C LEU A 267 19.44 71.77 -115.49
N GLN A 268 20.75 71.59 -115.27
CA GLN A 268 21.34 71.50 -113.95
C GLN A 268 21.07 72.76 -113.10
N MET A 269 21.26 73.95 -113.67
CA MET A 269 21.10 75.22 -112.95
C MET A 269 19.66 75.49 -112.48
N THR A 270 18.65 75.07 -113.25
CA THR A 270 17.22 75.23 -112.86
C THR A 270 16.77 74.16 -111.89
N SER A 271 17.32 72.94 -111.97
CA SER A 271 17.07 71.88 -111.00
C SER A 271 17.70 72.15 -109.63
N GLU A 272 18.88 72.80 -109.59
CA GLU A 272 19.60 73.11 -108.35
C GLU A 272 18.89 74.17 -107.51
N SER A 273 18.30 75.20 -108.13
CA SER A 273 17.47 76.20 -107.44
C SER A 273 16.19 75.58 -106.87
N ARG A 274 15.47 74.77 -107.66
CA ARG A 274 14.24 74.09 -107.20
C ARG A 274 14.53 73.07 -106.09
N ARG A 275 15.71 72.44 -106.10
CA ARG A 275 16.19 71.55 -105.04
C ARG A 275 16.48 72.33 -103.74
N GLN A 276 17.06 73.53 -103.82
CA GLN A 276 17.32 74.35 -102.64
C GLN A 276 16.02 74.81 -101.95
N ASP A 277 14.99 75.16 -102.72
CA ASP A 277 13.67 75.53 -102.18
C ASP A 277 12.93 74.34 -101.53
N LEU A 278 13.02 73.15 -102.14
CA LEU A 278 12.46 71.94 -101.53
C LEU A 278 13.20 71.54 -100.25
N VAL A 279 14.54 71.72 -100.21
CA VAL A 279 15.34 71.47 -99.01
C VAL A 279 15.00 72.47 -97.90
N SER A 280 14.82 73.75 -98.21
CA SER A 280 14.48 74.75 -97.20
C SER A 280 13.09 74.51 -96.61
N GLN A 281 12.10 74.14 -97.42
CA GLN A 281 10.76 73.75 -96.96
C GLN A 281 10.76 72.45 -96.14
N ALA A 282 11.57 71.46 -96.53
CA ALA A 282 11.72 70.23 -95.75
C ALA A 282 12.39 70.52 -94.39
N CYS A 283 13.43 71.35 -94.35
CA CYS A 283 14.12 71.75 -93.12
C CYS A 283 13.21 72.54 -92.16
N SER A 284 12.36 73.45 -92.66
CA SER A 284 11.42 74.18 -91.81
C SER A 284 10.33 73.27 -91.25
N SER A 285 9.82 72.33 -92.06
CA SER A 285 8.85 71.32 -91.61
C SER A 285 9.45 70.39 -90.55
N LEU A 286 10.69 69.93 -90.73
CA LEU A 286 11.41 69.14 -89.73
C LEU A 286 11.60 69.93 -88.42
N ALA A 287 11.99 71.20 -88.49
CA ALA A 287 12.16 72.03 -87.30
C ALA A 287 10.85 72.22 -86.51
N GLU A 288 9.71 72.39 -87.20
CA GLU A 288 8.39 72.45 -86.55
C GLU A 288 8.01 71.12 -85.89
N MET A 289 8.33 69.99 -86.53
CA MET A 289 8.09 68.67 -85.96
C MET A 289 8.99 68.41 -84.75
N ASP A 290 10.27 68.78 -84.80
CA ASP A 290 11.20 68.69 -83.67
C ASP A 290 10.72 69.53 -82.49
N GLN A 291 10.17 70.73 -82.72
CA GLN A 291 9.61 71.57 -81.67
C GLN A 291 8.38 70.90 -81.01
N LYS A 292 7.50 70.27 -81.80
CA LYS A 292 6.37 69.49 -81.27
C LYS A 292 6.84 68.26 -80.48
N PHE A 293 7.87 67.56 -80.96
CA PHE A 293 8.47 66.43 -80.22
C PHE A 293 9.09 66.89 -78.90
N GLN A 294 9.82 68.00 -78.87
CA GLN A 294 10.35 68.57 -77.63
C GLN A 294 9.24 68.96 -76.65
N GLN A 295 8.14 69.53 -77.14
CA GLN A 295 6.97 69.76 -76.30
C GLN A 295 6.46 68.44 -75.71
N ILE A 296 6.16 67.43 -76.52
CA ILE A 296 5.65 66.13 -76.02
C ILE A 296 6.59 65.51 -74.98
N LEU A 297 7.91 65.56 -75.22
CA LEU A 297 8.92 65.08 -74.26
C LEU A 297 8.88 65.88 -72.95
N SER A 298 8.73 67.20 -73.01
CA SER A 298 8.63 68.04 -71.81
C SER A 298 7.37 67.73 -70.99
N TRP A 299 6.24 67.45 -71.65
CA TRP A 299 4.99 67.04 -70.99
C TRP A 299 5.13 65.66 -70.34
N GLN A 300 5.74 64.70 -71.06
CA GLN A 300 6.01 63.37 -70.53
C GLN A 300 6.96 63.39 -69.33
N GLN A 301 8.02 64.19 -69.37
CA GLN A 301 8.91 64.39 -68.22
C GLN A 301 8.18 65.00 -67.02
N LEU A 302 7.28 65.95 -67.25
CA LEU A 302 6.52 66.60 -66.19
C LEU A 302 5.53 65.64 -65.53
N ASP A 303 4.88 64.77 -66.32
CA ASP A 303 4.00 63.72 -65.81
C ASP A 303 4.77 62.61 -65.08
N GLN A 304 5.94 62.22 -65.60
CA GLN A 304 6.85 61.32 -64.89
C GLN A 304 7.30 61.89 -63.56
N ASN A 305 7.71 63.17 -63.53
CA ASN A 305 8.12 63.83 -62.29
C ASN A 305 6.97 63.92 -61.28
N LYS A 306 5.74 64.23 -61.72
CA LYS A 306 4.55 64.18 -60.86
C LYS A 306 4.29 62.78 -60.29
N ALA A 307 4.38 61.74 -61.12
CA ALA A 307 4.20 60.36 -60.68
C ALA A 307 5.28 59.96 -59.66
N VAL A 308 6.55 60.32 -59.90
CA VAL A 308 7.67 60.09 -58.98
C VAL A 308 7.44 60.81 -57.64
N SER A 309 7.01 62.08 -57.66
CA SER A 309 6.71 62.83 -56.43
C SER A 309 5.57 62.19 -55.63
N GLN A 310 4.52 61.71 -56.30
CA GLN A 310 3.41 61.00 -55.63
C GLN A 310 3.87 59.69 -54.99
N ILE A 311 4.72 58.92 -55.69
CA ILE A 311 5.28 57.67 -55.16
C ILE A 311 6.16 57.95 -53.94
N LEU A 312 7.03 58.97 -54.01
CA LEU A 312 7.89 59.35 -52.87
C LEU A 312 7.06 59.77 -51.65
N GLN A 313 6.00 60.56 -51.86
CA GLN A 313 5.09 60.96 -50.79
C GLN A 313 4.36 59.76 -50.17
N GLN A 314 3.91 58.81 -50.99
CA GLN A 314 3.29 57.57 -50.50
C GLN A 314 4.28 56.72 -49.67
N ILE A 315 5.54 56.60 -50.10
CA ILE A 315 6.57 55.88 -49.37
C ILE A 315 6.82 56.52 -48.00
N GLU A 316 6.86 57.85 -47.92
CA GLU A 316 7.08 58.58 -46.67
C GLU A 316 5.90 58.41 -45.69
N MET A 317 4.67 58.48 -46.20
CA MET A 317 3.46 58.18 -45.41
C MET A 317 3.42 56.73 -44.92
N GLN A 318 3.87 55.77 -45.72
CA GLN A 318 3.95 54.37 -45.31
C GLN A 318 5.02 54.13 -44.24
N LYS A 319 6.19 54.78 -44.36
CA LYS A 319 7.26 54.70 -43.36
C LYS A 319 6.79 55.20 -42.00
N THR A 320 6.18 56.38 -41.96
CA THR A 320 5.66 56.97 -40.71
C THR A 320 4.57 56.11 -40.07
N ALA A 321 3.67 55.53 -40.88
CA ALA A 321 2.67 54.59 -40.39
C ALA A 321 3.28 53.30 -39.80
N PHE A 322 4.32 52.77 -40.45
CA PHE A 322 5.03 51.58 -39.98
C PHE A 322 5.78 51.85 -38.67
N GLU A 323 6.47 52.98 -38.57
CA GLU A 323 7.13 53.42 -37.33
C GLU A 323 6.13 53.52 -36.17
N ALA A 324 4.95 54.10 -36.41
CA ALA A 324 3.90 54.20 -35.40
C ALA A 324 3.36 52.81 -34.95
N LEU A 325 3.21 51.87 -35.87
CA LEU A 325 2.83 50.48 -35.55
C LEU A 325 3.91 49.77 -34.73
N GLN A 326 5.17 49.99 -35.07
CA GLN A 326 6.29 49.37 -34.36
C GLN A 326 6.39 49.89 -32.92
N VAL A 327 6.21 51.19 -32.69
CA VAL A 327 6.15 51.77 -31.35
C VAL A 327 4.99 51.18 -30.52
N LYS A 328 3.80 50.99 -31.12
CA LYS A 328 2.67 50.33 -30.44
C LYS A 328 2.97 48.87 -30.10
N LYS A 329 3.61 48.14 -31.02
CA LYS A 329 4.05 46.76 -30.78
C LYS A 329 5.04 46.73 -29.62
N ASP A 330 6.04 47.61 -29.62
CA ASP A 330 7.06 47.67 -28.57
C ASP A 330 6.47 48.01 -27.19
N LEU A 331 5.45 48.88 -27.14
CA LEU A 331 4.70 49.18 -25.93
C LEU A 331 3.98 47.94 -25.39
N MET A 332 3.27 47.20 -26.26
CA MET A 332 2.60 45.94 -25.89
C MET A 332 3.61 44.91 -25.38
N HIS A 333 4.75 44.74 -26.05
CA HIS A 333 5.79 43.81 -25.60
C HIS A 333 6.38 44.25 -24.26
N ARG A 334 6.51 45.55 -24.02
CA ARG A 334 6.96 46.09 -22.72
C ARG A 334 5.93 45.84 -21.62
N GLN A 335 4.64 46.00 -21.90
CA GLN A 335 3.57 45.69 -20.95
C GLN A 335 3.57 44.21 -20.57
N ILE A 336 3.65 43.31 -21.56
CA ILE A 336 3.72 41.86 -21.31
C ILE A 336 4.96 41.51 -20.48
N ARG A 337 6.14 42.04 -20.83
CA ARG A 337 7.37 41.82 -20.05
C ARG A 337 7.23 42.30 -18.60
N ASN A 338 6.57 43.44 -18.37
CA ASN A 338 6.34 43.95 -17.03
C ASN A 338 5.35 43.07 -16.25
N GLN A 339 4.30 42.57 -16.89
CA GLN A 339 3.35 41.63 -16.29
C GLN A 339 4.03 40.30 -15.92
N ILE A 340 4.86 39.75 -16.81
CA ILE A 340 5.64 38.54 -16.54
C ILE A 340 6.53 38.75 -15.31
N LYS A 341 7.27 39.87 -15.25
CA LYS A 341 8.10 40.19 -14.09
C LYS A 341 7.31 40.30 -12.79
N LEU A 342 6.12 40.89 -12.83
CA LEU A 342 5.26 40.97 -11.66
C LEU A 342 4.83 39.57 -11.20
N ILE A 343 4.41 38.71 -12.13
CA ILE A 343 4.03 37.32 -11.82
C ILE A 343 5.23 36.56 -11.26
N GLU A 344 6.43 36.71 -11.83
CA GLU A 344 7.66 36.10 -11.31
C GLU A 344 7.95 36.54 -9.88
N THR A 345 7.77 37.84 -9.56
CA THR A 345 7.97 38.33 -8.19
C THR A 345 6.92 37.79 -7.20
N GLU A 346 5.67 37.66 -7.62
CA GLU A 346 4.61 37.10 -6.76
C GLU A 346 4.80 35.59 -6.54
N LEU A 347 5.18 34.84 -7.58
CA LEU A 347 5.51 33.41 -7.47
C LEU A 347 6.72 33.19 -6.55
N LEU A 348 7.74 34.04 -6.62
CA LEU A 348 8.88 33.98 -5.70
C LEU A 348 8.42 34.18 -4.25
N GLN A 349 7.54 35.15 -3.99
CA GLN A 349 7.00 35.39 -2.65
C GLN A 349 6.16 34.21 -2.15
N LEU A 350 5.30 33.64 -3.00
CA LEU A 350 4.52 32.44 -2.66
C LEU A 350 5.43 31.25 -2.35
N THR A 351 6.45 31.02 -3.17
CA THR A 351 7.43 29.94 -2.94
C THR A 351 8.16 30.14 -1.60
N GLN A 352 8.54 31.37 -1.25
CA GLN A 352 9.16 31.67 0.05
C GLN A 352 8.21 31.44 1.22
N LEU A 353 6.91 31.76 1.07
CA LEU A 353 5.91 31.50 2.10
C LEU A 353 5.64 30.01 2.27
N GLU A 354 5.59 29.24 1.18
CA GLU A 354 5.46 27.79 1.21
C GLU A 354 6.65 27.12 1.91
N LEU A 355 7.87 27.54 1.60
CA LEU A 355 9.07 27.06 2.26
C LEU A 355 9.04 27.36 3.77
N LYS A 356 8.70 28.59 4.16
CA LYS A 356 8.57 28.94 5.59
C LYS A 356 7.48 28.14 6.29
N ARG A 357 6.35 27.88 5.61
CA ARG A 357 5.28 27.05 6.17
C ARG A 357 5.76 25.61 6.37
N GLN A 358 6.44 25.03 5.37
CA GLN A 358 7.01 23.70 5.48
C GLN A 358 8.06 23.63 6.60
N GLU A 359 8.93 24.62 6.73
CA GLU A 359 9.89 24.73 7.84
C GLU A 359 9.17 24.71 9.18
N LEU A 360 8.18 25.59 9.39
CA LEU A 360 7.39 25.63 10.63
C LEU A 360 6.63 24.32 10.90
N ASP A 361 6.00 23.72 9.89
CA ASP A 361 5.29 22.44 10.03
C ASP A 361 6.28 21.32 10.43
N THR A 362 7.48 21.31 9.86
CA THR A 362 8.53 20.35 10.23
C THR A 362 9.08 20.58 11.64
N GLU A 363 9.26 21.83 12.06
CA GLU A 363 9.68 22.18 13.42
C GLU A 363 8.62 21.74 14.44
N MET A 364 7.34 22.04 14.20
CA MET A 364 6.23 21.61 15.05
C MET A 364 6.13 20.08 15.15
N LEU A 365 6.32 19.36 14.04
CA LEU A 365 6.34 17.89 14.05
C LEU A 365 7.55 17.35 14.82
N GLN A 366 8.73 17.95 14.69
CA GLN A 366 9.92 17.57 15.44
C GLN A 366 9.73 17.81 16.95
N GLU A 367 9.17 18.95 17.34
CA GLU A 367 8.81 19.23 18.74
C GLU A 367 7.82 18.20 19.29
N ALA A 368 6.77 17.84 18.55
CA ALA A 368 5.81 16.82 18.97
C ALA A 368 6.45 15.44 19.15
N VAL A 369 7.29 15.01 18.19
CA VAL A 369 8.01 13.73 18.26
C VAL A 369 9.03 13.72 19.40
N THR A 370 9.75 14.82 19.63
CA THR A 370 10.69 14.90 20.76
C THR A 370 9.97 14.83 22.10
N GLU A 371 8.81 15.47 22.25
CA GLU A 371 8.02 15.40 23.47
C GLU A 371 7.46 13.98 23.69
N GLN A 372 7.00 13.31 22.63
CA GLN A 372 6.60 11.89 22.70
C GLN A 372 7.77 10.99 23.12
N ARG A 373 8.97 11.19 22.55
CA ARG A 373 10.19 10.45 22.96
C ARG A 373 10.55 10.72 24.42
N ARG A 374 10.41 11.96 24.89
CA ARG A 374 10.63 12.33 26.29
C ARG A 374 9.66 11.60 27.20
N MET A 375 8.37 11.60 26.88
CA MET A 375 7.34 10.89 27.65
C MET A 375 7.59 9.38 27.70
N LEU A 376 7.91 8.75 26.56
CA LEU A 376 8.25 7.33 26.50
C LEU A 376 9.52 7.00 27.30
N SER A 377 10.52 7.88 27.25
CA SER A 377 11.77 7.71 28.02
C SER A 377 11.53 7.82 29.53
N CYS A 378 10.68 8.76 29.96
CA CYS A 378 10.26 8.88 31.36
C CYS A 378 9.49 7.64 31.82
N LEU A 379 8.57 7.12 31.01
CA LEU A 379 7.85 5.89 31.31
C LEU A 379 8.80 4.69 31.40
N LEU A 380 9.74 4.56 30.47
CA LEU A 380 10.76 3.51 30.51
C LEU A 380 11.61 3.60 31.79
N GLN A 381 12.04 4.80 32.18
CA GLN A 381 12.76 5.01 33.44
C GLN A 381 11.92 4.62 34.66
N GLN A 382 10.62 4.93 34.67
CA GLN A 382 9.70 4.48 35.72
C GLN A 382 9.61 2.96 35.77
N LEU A 383 9.38 2.30 34.64
CA LEU A 383 9.30 0.84 34.57
C LEU A 383 10.61 0.15 34.99
N LEU A 384 11.76 0.70 34.60
CA LEU A 384 13.06 0.19 35.05
C LEU A 384 13.25 0.37 36.55
N LYS A 385 12.78 1.47 37.13
CA LYS A 385 12.81 1.71 38.57
C LYS A 385 11.90 0.74 39.32
N GLU A 386 10.68 0.52 38.84
CA GLU A 386 9.73 -0.46 39.39
C GLU A 386 10.29 -1.89 39.28
N LYS A 387 10.91 -2.24 38.16
CA LYS A 387 11.60 -3.52 37.98
C LYS A 387 12.70 -3.70 39.02
N LYS A 388 13.56 -2.69 39.21
CA LYS A 388 14.63 -2.73 40.21
C LYS A 388 14.09 -2.86 41.63
N GLN A 389 13.02 -2.14 41.96
CA GLN A 389 12.35 -2.27 43.26
C GLN A 389 11.81 -3.69 43.47
N ARG A 390 11.17 -4.29 42.46
CA ARG A 390 10.72 -5.69 42.51
C ARG A 390 11.88 -6.67 42.69
N GLU A 391 12.99 -6.45 42.01
CA GLU A 391 14.20 -7.26 42.18
C GLU A 391 14.75 -7.17 43.60
N GLU A 392 14.80 -5.95 44.18
CA GLU A 392 15.22 -5.72 45.57
C GLU A 392 14.25 -6.37 46.59
N GLU A 393 12.94 -6.26 46.38
CA GLU A 393 11.92 -6.93 47.21
C GLU A 393 12.09 -8.45 47.18
N LEU A 394 12.29 -9.04 45.98
CA LEU A 394 12.51 -10.47 45.84
C LEU A 394 13.81 -10.92 46.51
N GLN A 395 14.88 -10.12 46.39
CA GLN A 395 16.14 -10.39 47.09
C GLN A 395 15.96 -10.36 48.62
N GLN A 396 15.19 -9.40 49.16
CA GLN A 396 14.84 -9.39 50.58
C GLN A 396 14.07 -10.64 51.01
N ILE A 397 13.07 -11.06 50.23
CA ILE A 397 12.30 -12.28 50.51
C ILE A 397 13.22 -13.51 50.50
N LEU A 398 14.15 -13.60 49.56
CA LEU A 398 15.12 -14.69 49.50
C LEU A 398 16.05 -14.69 50.73
N LEU A 399 16.56 -13.54 51.14
CA LEU A 399 17.37 -13.42 52.38
C LEU A 399 16.57 -13.82 53.62
N GLU A 400 15.30 -13.43 53.71
CA GLU A 400 14.43 -13.89 54.78
C GLU A 400 14.19 -15.41 54.72
N MET A 401 14.03 -15.98 53.53
CA MET A 401 13.90 -17.43 53.35
C MET A 401 15.19 -18.16 53.75
N GLU A 402 16.36 -17.60 53.45
CA GLU A 402 17.66 -18.14 53.85
C GLU A 402 17.85 -18.08 55.37
N ALA A 403 17.54 -16.97 56.03
CA ALA A 403 17.55 -16.87 57.50
C ALA A 403 16.56 -17.85 58.17
N LYS A 404 15.37 -18.02 57.57
CA LYS A 404 14.39 -19.06 57.97
C LYS A 404 14.83 -20.48 57.57
N SER A 405 15.86 -20.63 56.73
CA SER A 405 16.45 -21.92 56.35
C SER A 405 17.60 -22.33 57.28
N GLU A 406 18.35 -21.38 57.85
CA GLU A 406 19.36 -21.67 58.89
C GLU A 406 18.70 -22.32 60.13
N THR A 407 17.51 -21.88 60.50
CA THR A 407 16.68 -22.54 61.53
C THR A 407 16.12 -23.91 61.08
N LYS A 408 16.07 -24.20 59.78
CA LYS A 408 15.76 -25.54 59.23
C LYS A 408 17.01 -26.42 59.07
N GLN A 409 18.22 -25.87 59.03
CA GLN A 409 19.46 -26.65 58.91
C GLN A 409 19.72 -27.52 60.16
N GLU A 410 19.30 -27.09 61.35
CA GLU A 410 19.34 -27.93 62.57
C GLU A 410 18.51 -29.22 62.39
N ASN A 411 17.36 -29.12 61.71
CA ASN A 411 16.54 -30.28 61.38
C ASN A 411 17.15 -31.15 60.27
N TYR A 412 17.88 -30.55 59.31
CA TYR A 412 18.57 -31.30 58.25
C TYR A 412 19.64 -32.24 58.80
N TRP A 413 20.47 -31.77 59.73
CA TRP A 413 21.54 -32.58 60.33
C TRP A 413 21.00 -33.73 61.20
N LEU A 414 19.91 -33.51 61.94
CA LEU A 414 19.22 -34.58 62.68
C LEU A 414 18.66 -35.67 61.75
N ILE A 415 18.06 -35.28 60.63
CA ILE A 415 17.50 -36.22 59.64
C ILE A 415 18.61 -37.03 58.96
N GLN A 416 19.77 -36.42 58.68
CA GLN A 416 20.91 -37.13 58.09
C GLN A 416 21.57 -38.09 59.09
N TYR A 417 21.67 -37.72 60.37
CA TYR A 417 22.23 -38.59 61.41
C TYR A 417 21.37 -39.85 61.62
N GLN A 418 20.04 -39.71 61.61
CA GLN A 418 19.12 -40.86 61.67
C GLN A 418 19.25 -41.77 60.44
N ARG A 419 19.43 -41.20 59.24
CA ARG A 419 19.66 -41.98 58.00
C ARG A 419 20.96 -42.75 58.03
N LEU A 420 22.00 -42.21 58.65
CA LEU A 420 23.32 -42.84 58.75
C LEU A 420 23.33 -44.00 59.75
N LEU A 421 22.61 -43.87 60.88
CA LEU A 421 22.38 -44.97 61.82
C LEU A 421 21.54 -46.11 61.24
N ASN A 422 20.60 -45.79 60.34
CA ASN A 422 19.73 -46.78 59.69
C ASN A 422 20.39 -47.50 58.49
N GLN A 423 21.63 -47.14 58.11
CA GLN A 423 22.32 -47.78 56.98
C GLN A 423 23.09 -49.04 57.42
N LYS A 424 22.71 -50.18 56.84
CA LYS A 424 23.37 -51.48 57.04
C LYS A 424 24.86 -51.40 56.61
N PRO A 425 25.82 -51.83 57.47
CA PRO A 425 27.25 -51.76 57.18
C PRO A 425 27.62 -52.42 55.85
N LEU A 426 28.50 -51.77 55.07
CA LEU A 426 28.91 -52.23 53.74
C LEU A 426 29.54 -53.64 53.76
N SER A 427 30.20 -54.01 54.85
CA SER A 427 30.79 -55.34 55.06
C SER A 427 29.73 -56.45 55.07
N LEU A 428 28.57 -56.22 55.70
CA LEU A 428 27.46 -57.17 55.71
C LEU A 428 26.78 -57.25 54.34
N LYS A 429 26.60 -56.12 53.64
CA LYS A 429 26.05 -56.12 52.28
C LYS A 429 26.93 -56.89 51.28
N LEU A 430 28.25 -56.81 51.41
CA LEU A 430 29.18 -57.56 50.56
C LEU A 430 29.18 -59.06 50.87
N GLN A 431 29.07 -59.44 52.13
CA GLN A 431 28.98 -60.85 52.54
C GLN A 431 27.66 -61.49 52.10
N GLU A 432 26.53 -60.78 52.18
CA GLU A 432 25.23 -61.27 51.69
C GLU A 432 25.21 -61.47 50.17
N LYS A 433 25.87 -60.58 49.43
CA LYS A 433 26.03 -60.72 47.97
C LYS A 433 26.93 -61.91 47.58
N ALA A 434 27.80 -62.36 48.48
CA ALA A 434 28.67 -63.51 48.26
C ALA A 434 28.01 -64.86 48.60
N LEU A 435 26.80 -64.85 49.16
CA LEU A 435 26.03 -66.06 49.42
C LEU A 435 25.43 -66.60 48.10
N GLU A 436 25.36 -67.92 47.95
CA GLU A 436 24.77 -68.55 46.76
C GLU A 436 23.32 -68.08 46.55
N GLN A 437 22.98 -67.63 45.34
CA GLN A 437 21.64 -67.12 45.03
C GLN A 437 20.53 -68.13 45.33
N GLN A 438 20.82 -69.42 45.11
CA GLN A 438 19.89 -70.53 45.41
C GLN A 438 19.62 -70.67 46.92
N LEU A 439 20.61 -70.36 47.76
CA LEU A 439 20.46 -70.37 49.20
C LEU A 439 19.67 -69.15 49.69
N VAL A 440 19.92 -67.96 49.11
CA VAL A 440 19.15 -66.74 49.42
C VAL A 440 17.68 -66.90 49.02
N THR A 441 17.42 -67.50 47.86
CA THR A 441 16.03 -67.80 47.41
C THR A 441 15.35 -68.83 48.28
N LEU A 442 16.04 -69.90 48.70
CA LEU A 442 15.50 -70.86 49.67
C LEU A 442 15.10 -70.18 50.99
N LEU A 443 15.96 -69.31 51.53
CA LEU A 443 15.66 -68.61 52.79
C LEU A 443 14.50 -67.61 52.63
N LEU A 444 14.41 -66.92 51.49
CA LEU A 444 13.26 -66.06 51.17
C LEU A 444 11.96 -66.86 51.02
N GLU A 445 11.98 -68.01 50.32
CA GLU A 445 10.82 -68.90 50.15
C GLU A 445 10.28 -69.38 51.51
N LEU A 446 11.18 -69.63 52.46
CA LEU A 446 10.82 -70.07 53.81
C LEU A 446 10.56 -68.90 54.78
N SER A 447 10.50 -67.65 54.28
CA SER A 447 10.29 -66.43 55.08
C SER A 447 11.32 -66.29 56.21
N ALA A 448 12.57 -66.69 55.94
CA ALA A 448 13.71 -66.74 56.84
C ALA A 448 14.81 -65.74 56.41
N ASP A 449 14.42 -64.59 55.84
CA ASP A 449 15.30 -63.55 55.32
C ASP A 449 16.16 -62.88 56.40
N GLN A 450 15.66 -62.82 57.63
CA GLN A 450 16.40 -62.33 58.79
C GLN A 450 17.67 -63.14 59.13
N TYR A 451 17.76 -64.38 58.64
CA TYR A 451 18.93 -65.24 58.86
C TYR A 451 19.95 -65.16 57.71
N VAL A 452 19.64 -64.49 56.61
CA VAL A 452 20.59 -64.26 55.48
C VAL A 452 21.89 -63.60 55.94
N PRO A 453 21.91 -62.58 56.82
CA PRO A 453 23.17 -62.02 57.34
C PRO A 453 23.96 -63.03 58.17
N VAL A 454 23.28 -63.90 58.92
CA VAL A 454 23.91 -64.90 59.79
C VAL A 454 24.54 -66.02 58.96
N PHE A 455 23.82 -66.50 57.93
CA PHE A 455 24.33 -67.50 57.00
C PHE A 455 25.48 -66.92 56.15
N ALA A 456 25.40 -65.64 55.78
CA ALA A 456 26.47 -64.91 55.10
C ALA A 456 27.71 -64.74 55.97
N HIS A 457 27.53 -64.45 57.25
CA HIS A 457 28.64 -64.35 58.20
C HIS A 457 29.34 -65.70 58.40
N HIS A 458 28.58 -66.80 58.51
CA HIS A 458 29.10 -68.15 58.70
C HIS A 458 29.50 -68.86 57.40
N ARG A 459 29.32 -68.23 56.23
CA ARG A 459 29.67 -68.75 54.89
C ARG A 459 29.12 -70.15 54.62
N ILE A 460 27.87 -70.38 54.99
CA ILE A 460 27.20 -71.66 54.77
C ILE A 460 26.84 -71.78 53.29
N SER A 461 27.30 -72.84 52.62
CA SER A 461 26.92 -73.19 51.25
C SER A 461 25.70 -74.12 51.22
N LEU A 462 25.01 -74.18 50.09
CA LEU A 462 23.85 -75.08 49.91
C LEU A 462 24.27 -76.55 50.09
N GLU A 463 25.46 -76.93 49.63
CA GLU A 463 26.03 -78.27 49.82
C GLU A 463 26.27 -78.60 51.29
N MET A 464 26.84 -77.65 52.05
CA MET A 464 27.06 -77.81 53.49
C MET A 464 25.73 -77.96 54.22
N LEU A 465 24.72 -77.17 53.85
CA LEU A 465 23.38 -77.23 54.41
C LEU A 465 22.69 -78.59 54.18
N GLY A 466 22.94 -79.27 53.05
CA GLY A 466 22.37 -80.59 52.75
C GLY A 466 22.87 -81.72 53.67
N THR A 467 24.04 -81.55 54.27
CA THR A 467 24.68 -82.54 55.17
C THR A 467 24.55 -82.20 56.66
N MET A 468 23.99 -81.02 56.99
CA MET A 468 23.83 -80.55 58.36
C MET A 468 22.67 -81.24 59.09
N SER A 469 22.80 -81.36 60.41
CA SER A 469 21.72 -81.85 61.28
C SER A 469 20.90 -80.69 61.87
N ALA A 470 19.69 -80.97 62.36
CA ALA A 470 18.84 -79.96 63.00
C ALA A 470 19.54 -79.26 64.19
N SER A 471 20.38 -79.98 64.93
CA SER A 471 21.18 -79.42 66.02
C SER A 471 22.28 -78.47 65.58
N ASP A 472 22.73 -78.54 64.32
CA ASP A 472 23.75 -77.61 63.81
C ASP A 472 23.13 -76.28 63.38
N LEU A 473 21.90 -76.30 62.86
CA LEU A 473 21.11 -75.09 62.60
C LEU A 473 20.70 -74.37 63.90
N GLU A 474 20.47 -75.12 64.97
CA GLU A 474 20.19 -74.54 66.29
C GLU A 474 21.39 -73.71 66.81
N LYS A 475 22.61 -74.20 66.63
CA LYS A 475 23.84 -73.47 67.01
C LYS A 475 24.06 -72.19 66.19
N LEU A 476 23.48 -72.12 64.99
CA LEU A 476 23.50 -70.94 64.13
C LEU A 476 22.39 -69.94 64.46
N GLY A 477 21.61 -70.19 65.51
CA GLY A 477 20.57 -69.28 66.00
C GLY A 477 19.20 -69.50 65.37
N VAL A 478 19.02 -70.53 64.53
CA VAL A 478 17.70 -70.95 64.05
C VAL A 478 17.09 -71.86 65.10
N THR A 479 16.35 -71.31 66.05
CA THR A 479 15.81 -72.07 67.20
C THR A 479 14.50 -72.80 66.90
N GLU A 480 13.80 -72.43 65.83
CA GLU A 480 12.51 -73.03 65.47
C GLU A 480 12.67 -74.40 64.81
N ALA A 481 12.32 -75.48 65.54
CA ALA A 481 12.46 -76.86 65.06
C ALA A 481 11.66 -77.18 63.78
N GLY A 482 10.60 -76.40 63.48
CA GLY A 482 9.83 -76.51 62.23
C GLY A 482 10.59 -75.93 61.04
N LEU A 483 11.17 -74.74 61.23
CA LEU A 483 11.95 -74.04 60.22
C LEU A 483 13.25 -74.78 59.90
N GLN A 484 13.94 -75.31 60.92
CA GLN A 484 15.13 -76.16 60.73
C GLN A 484 14.85 -77.35 59.79
N ARG A 485 13.74 -78.06 60.00
CA ARG A 485 13.36 -79.22 59.18
C ARG A 485 12.96 -78.81 57.76
N ALA A 486 12.31 -77.66 57.59
CA ALA A 486 11.92 -77.14 56.29
C ALA A 486 13.15 -76.72 55.47
N ILE A 487 14.11 -76.02 56.08
CA ILE A 487 15.37 -75.60 55.46
C ILE A 487 16.17 -76.81 54.98
N LEU A 488 16.38 -77.82 55.84
CA LEU A 488 17.18 -79.00 55.50
C LEU A 488 16.53 -79.83 54.39
N ARG A 489 15.20 -80.05 54.45
CA ARG A 489 14.48 -80.80 53.41
C ARG A 489 14.57 -80.10 52.06
N ARG A 490 14.33 -78.79 52.03
CA ARG A 490 14.35 -78.00 50.79
C ARG A 490 15.76 -77.92 50.19
N ALA A 491 16.79 -77.82 51.03
CA ALA A 491 18.19 -77.85 50.58
C ALA A 491 18.53 -79.20 49.92
N GLN A 492 18.09 -80.31 50.51
CA GLN A 492 18.29 -81.65 49.95
C GLN A 492 17.52 -81.86 48.63
N GLU A 493 16.31 -81.31 48.51
CA GLU A 493 15.54 -81.34 47.25
C GLU A 493 16.25 -80.56 46.13
N ILE A 494 16.78 -79.37 46.42
CA ILE A 494 17.48 -78.56 45.40
C ILE A 494 18.76 -79.26 44.94
N LEU A 495 19.53 -79.86 45.87
CA LEU A 495 20.71 -80.65 45.51
C LEU A 495 20.34 -81.90 44.71
N ALA A 496 19.24 -82.59 45.04
CA ALA A 496 18.76 -83.74 44.28
C ALA A 496 18.34 -83.34 42.84
N VAL A 497 17.65 -82.21 42.67
CA VAL A 497 17.28 -81.69 41.35
C VAL A 497 18.52 -81.29 40.53
N ALA A 498 19.51 -80.66 41.15
CA ALA A 498 20.78 -80.27 40.50
C ALA A 498 21.57 -81.46 39.96
N THR A 499 21.47 -82.64 40.58
CA THR A 499 22.12 -83.87 40.07
C THR A 499 21.45 -84.49 38.84
N THR A 500 20.25 -84.04 38.46
CA THR A 500 19.45 -84.66 37.39
C THR A 500 19.36 -83.87 36.08
N ILE A 501 19.72 -82.57 36.03
CA ILE A 501 19.63 -81.73 34.81
C ILE A 501 20.75 -80.65 34.78
N PRO A 502 21.86 -80.81 34.02
CA PRO A 502 23.01 -79.88 34.07
C PRO A 502 23.08 -78.70 33.07
N GLU A 503 22.09 -78.44 32.19
CA GLU A 503 22.36 -77.66 30.95
C GLU A 503 21.82 -76.22 30.81
N LEU A 504 21.33 -75.54 31.85
CA LEU A 504 20.92 -74.13 31.71
C LEU A 504 21.42 -73.24 32.86
N GLN A 505 22.68 -72.81 32.76
CA GLN A 505 23.20 -71.66 33.49
C GLN A 505 24.14 -70.85 32.60
N ARG A 506 23.71 -69.67 32.16
CA ARG A 506 24.55 -68.45 31.98
C ARG A 506 23.65 -67.27 31.58
N ALA A 507 23.59 -66.29 32.46
CA ALA A 507 22.99 -64.98 32.29
C ALA A 507 24.03 -63.98 31.74
N GLU A 508 23.59 -62.85 31.17
CA GLU A 508 24.31 -61.57 31.29
C GLU A 508 23.45 -60.35 30.88
N ASP A 509 23.45 -59.34 31.75
CA ASP A 509 22.84 -58.01 31.67
C ASP A 509 23.84 -56.96 31.14
N THR A 510 23.40 -55.87 30.48
CA THR A 510 24.10 -54.57 30.56
C THR A 510 23.23 -53.36 30.15
N GLU A 511 23.35 -52.28 30.94
CA GLU A 511 22.62 -51.00 30.94
C GLU A 511 23.29 -49.87 30.10
N VAL A 512 22.56 -48.76 29.85
CA VAL A 512 23.01 -47.48 29.23
C VAL A 512 22.58 -46.29 30.11
N PRO A 513 23.35 -45.17 30.18
CA PRO A 513 22.76 -43.81 30.14
C PRO A 513 23.62 -42.78 29.35
N ALA A 514 23.07 -41.88 28.50
CA ALA A 514 22.28 -40.65 28.68
C ALA A 514 23.12 -39.33 28.73
N ALA A 515 22.70 -38.34 27.90
CA ALA A 515 23.37 -37.06 27.59
C ALA A 515 22.84 -35.86 28.41
N PRO A 516 23.45 -34.66 28.26
CA PRO A 516 22.64 -33.43 28.21
C PRO A 516 23.04 -32.40 27.11
N GLU A 517 22.07 -31.54 26.78
CA GLU A 517 21.98 -30.51 25.72
C GLU A 517 22.29 -29.06 26.22
N PRO A 518 22.34 -28.03 25.32
CA PRO A 518 23.28 -26.89 25.40
C PRO A 518 22.69 -25.50 25.75
N SER A 519 23.59 -24.53 25.94
CA SER A 519 23.33 -23.08 26.09
C SER A 519 23.88 -22.28 24.90
N ALA A 520 23.18 -21.22 24.49
CA ALA A 520 23.57 -20.22 23.48
C ALA A 520 23.42 -18.79 24.07
N PRO A 521 23.76 -17.68 23.38
CA PRO A 521 24.91 -17.35 22.51
C PRO A 521 25.57 -15.97 22.84
N LEU A 522 26.72 -15.66 22.24
CA LEU A 522 27.36 -14.33 22.19
C LEU A 522 27.69 -13.93 20.73
N GLU A 523 27.46 -12.65 20.39
CA GLU A 523 27.87 -11.90 19.18
C GLU A 523 29.42 -11.76 19.13
N GLU A 524 30.15 -11.62 18.01
CA GLU A 524 30.08 -10.74 16.82
C GLU A 524 31.27 -11.15 15.85
N PRO A 525 31.58 -10.50 14.68
CA PRO A 525 30.96 -10.46 13.33
C PRO A 525 31.82 -11.14 12.20
N PRO A 526 31.30 -11.23 10.94
CA PRO A 526 32.15 -10.89 9.79
C PRO A 526 31.49 -10.02 8.69
N SER A 527 32.37 -9.23 8.05
CA SER A 527 32.38 -8.48 6.78
C SER A 527 31.17 -8.42 5.82
N PRO A 528 30.98 -7.27 5.13
CA PRO A 528 29.78 -6.96 4.35
C PRO A 528 29.72 -7.70 3.01
N ALA A 529 28.63 -8.44 2.79
CA ALA A 529 28.21 -8.88 1.48
C ALA A 529 27.59 -7.70 0.71
N ALA A 530 28.04 -7.53 -0.54
CA ALA A 530 27.53 -6.54 -1.48
C ALA A 530 26.02 -6.74 -1.76
N PRO A 531 25.24 -5.65 -1.93
CA PRO A 531 23.84 -5.77 -2.28
C PRO A 531 23.68 -6.22 -3.74
N THR A 532 22.97 -7.32 -3.94
CA THR A 532 22.44 -7.76 -5.22
C THR A 532 21.44 -6.71 -5.74
N ALA A 533 21.79 -6.04 -6.83
CA ALA A 533 20.91 -5.10 -7.51
C ALA A 533 19.73 -5.85 -8.19
N PRO A 534 18.55 -5.20 -8.35
CA PRO A 534 17.45 -5.76 -9.14
C PRO A 534 17.88 -5.92 -10.61
N PRO A 535 17.27 -6.84 -11.38
CA PRO A 535 17.52 -6.91 -12.81
C PRO A 535 17.07 -5.59 -13.45
N LEU A 536 18.02 -4.88 -14.07
CA LEU A 536 17.71 -3.77 -14.96
C LEU A 536 16.96 -4.35 -16.15
N GLN A 537 15.67 -4.02 -16.25
CA GLN A 537 14.99 -4.03 -17.55
C GLN A 537 15.84 -3.16 -18.48
N TRP A 538 16.46 -3.79 -19.47
CA TRP A 538 17.01 -3.06 -20.60
C TRP A 538 15.80 -2.50 -21.35
N ASP A 539 15.37 -1.31 -20.94
CA ASP A 539 14.69 -0.39 -21.86
C ASP A 539 15.61 -0.34 -23.09
N GLU A 540 15.17 -0.92 -24.20
CA GLU A 540 15.73 -0.71 -25.54
C GLU A 540 15.54 0.74 -25.98
N LYS A 541 16.00 1.70 -25.17
CA LYS A 541 16.26 3.06 -25.61
C LYS A 541 17.55 2.98 -26.40
N LYS A 542 17.41 2.73 -27.70
CA LYS A 542 18.43 3.01 -28.71
C LYS A 542 19.02 4.36 -28.36
N SER A 543 20.21 4.36 -27.78
CA SER A 543 20.87 5.61 -27.40
C SER A 543 21.16 6.31 -28.71
N GLU A 544 20.64 7.51 -28.93
CA GLU A 544 20.89 8.32 -30.13
C GLU A 544 22.15 9.18 -29.94
N CYS A 545 22.74 9.64 -31.03
CA CYS A 545 23.88 10.54 -30.99
C CYS A 545 23.51 11.85 -30.28
N VAL A 546 24.29 12.25 -29.28
CA VAL A 546 24.03 13.47 -28.47
C VAL A 546 24.18 14.80 -29.24
N VAL A 547 24.59 14.74 -30.50
CA VAL A 547 24.83 15.91 -31.36
C VAL A 547 23.73 16.08 -32.39
N CYS A 548 23.38 15.02 -33.13
CA CYS A 548 22.31 15.10 -34.13
C CYS A 548 20.95 14.61 -33.61
N MET A 549 20.91 13.80 -32.54
CA MET A 549 19.70 13.15 -32.02
C MET A 549 18.93 12.34 -33.09
N GLU A 550 19.62 11.89 -34.14
CA GLU A 550 19.00 11.22 -35.30
C GLU A 550 19.60 9.84 -35.59
N GLN A 551 20.86 9.62 -35.23
CA GLN A 551 21.64 8.44 -35.64
C GLN A 551 22.24 7.75 -34.41
N GLU A 552 22.35 6.43 -34.42
CA GLU A 552 22.98 5.68 -33.33
C GLU A 552 24.48 6.00 -33.19
N PRO A 553 25.03 6.05 -31.96
CA PRO A 553 26.42 6.35 -31.70
C PRO A 553 27.28 5.15 -32.10
N GLN A 554 28.27 5.41 -32.96
CA GLN A 554 29.14 4.39 -33.55
C GLN A 554 30.62 4.67 -33.28
N MET A 555 30.94 5.73 -32.53
CA MET A 555 32.30 6.21 -32.33
C MET A 555 32.68 6.23 -30.85
N ILE A 556 33.80 5.59 -30.52
CA ILE A 556 34.47 5.66 -29.22
C ILE A 556 35.53 6.77 -29.27
N PHE A 557 35.56 7.64 -28.25
CA PHE A 557 36.62 8.63 -28.06
C PHE A 557 37.65 8.15 -27.05
N LEU A 558 38.94 8.17 -27.40
CA LEU A 558 40.04 7.87 -26.47
C LEU A 558 40.79 9.16 -26.09
N PRO A 559 41.24 9.30 -24.81
CA PRO A 559 41.30 8.26 -23.77
C PRO A 559 40.01 8.08 -22.94
N CYS A 560 38.96 8.88 -23.15
CA CYS A 560 37.82 8.91 -22.22
C CYS A 560 36.80 7.77 -22.35
N GLY A 561 36.88 6.94 -23.39
CA GLY A 561 36.06 5.74 -23.60
C GLY A 561 34.58 5.97 -23.96
N HIS A 562 34.12 7.21 -24.13
CA HIS A 562 32.70 7.51 -24.31
C HIS A 562 32.20 7.23 -25.73
N VAL A 563 30.98 6.64 -25.83
CA VAL A 563 30.28 6.33 -27.07
C VAL A 563 29.00 7.17 -27.17
N CYS A 564 29.13 8.35 -27.78
CA CYS A 564 28.05 9.35 -27.77
C CYS A 564 27.76 9.99 -29.13
N CYS A 565 28.59 9.71 -30.15
CA CYS A 565 28.48 10.36 -31.46
C CYS A 565 28.37 9.35 -32.61
N CYS A 566 27.59 9.70 -33.63
CA CYS A 566 27.60 8.98 -34.92
C CYS A 566 28.85 9.34 -35.73
N GLN A 567 29.12 8.61 -36.81
CA GLN A 567 30.31 8.83 -37.65
C GLN A 567 30.37 10.27 -38.21
N GLY A 568 29.24 10.84 -38.65
CA GLY A 568 29.21 12.19 -39.23
C GLY A 568 29.44 13.31 -38.21
N CYS A 569 28.89 13.20 -37.00
CA CYS A 569 29.06 14.21 -35.96
C CYS A 569 30.45 14.21 -35.33
N CYS A 570 31.15 13.06 -35.37
CA CYS A 570 32.48 12.87 -34.80
C CYS A 570 33.58 13.69 -35.49
N GLU A 571 33.45 14.01 -36.79
CA GLU A 571 34.50 14.68 -37.57
C GLU A 571 34.68 16.16 -37.18
N ARG A 572 33.64 16.80 -36.65
CA ARG A 572 33.64 18.23 -36.29
C ARG A 572 33.92 18.50 -34.81
N LEU A 573 34.19 17.46 -34.02
CA LEU A 573 34.42 17.56 -32.58
C LEU A 573 35.90 17.40 -32.24
N HIS A 574 36.44 18.31 -31.44
CA HIS A 574 37.80 18.23 -30.89
C HIS A 574 37.83 17.70 -29.44
N SER A 575 36.73 17.87 -28.70
CA SER A 575 36.55 17.38 -27.33
C SER A 575 35.27 16.54 -27.20
N CYS A 576 35.29 15.59 -26.25
CA CYS A 576 34.15 14.73 -25.98
C CYS A 576 32.98 15.55 -25.41
N PRO A 577 31.75 15.46 -25.96
CA PRO A 577 30.61 16.24 -25.47
C PRO A 577 30.12 15.80 -24.08
N LEU A 578 30.46 14.59 -23.63
CA LEU A 578 30.09 14.09 -22.30
C LEU A 578 31.08 14.52 -21.21
N CYS A 579 32.38 14.35 -21.44
CA CYS A 579 33.40 14.58 -20.40
C CYS A 579 34.34 15.76 -20.69
N ARG A 580 34.13 16.47 -21.81
CA ARG A 580 34.92 17.63 -22.28
C ARG A 580 36.42 17.37 -22.48
N GLN A 581 36.84 16.12 -22.45
CA GLN A 581 38.23 15.73 -22.65
C GLN A 581 38.60 15.69 -24.13
N ASP A 582 39.83 16.11 -24.46
CA ASP A 582 40.31 16.16 -25.84
C ASP A 582 40.40 14.76 -26.47
N ILE A 583 39.97 14.67 -27.73
CA ILE A 583 39.86 13.40 -28.47
C ILE A 583 41.20 13.11 -29.17
N ALA A 584 41.98 12.18 -28.61
CA ALA A 584 43.25 11.73 -29.19
C ALA A 584 43.06 10.70 -30.31
N GLN A 585 42.12 9.76 -30.16
CA GLN A 585 41.84 8.72 -31.15
C GLN A 585 40.34 8.41 -31.21
N ARG A 586 39.86 8.08 -32.42
CA ARG A 586 38.47 7.76 -32.73
C ARG A 586 38.40 6.33 -33.25
N ILE A 587 37.60 5.47 -32.61
CA ILE A 587 37.44 4.07 -33.01
C ILE A 587 35.97 3.81 -33.35
N ARG A 588 35.71 3.21 -34.52
CA ARG A 588 34.36 2.84 -34.94
C ARG A 588 33.98 1.47 -34.38
N ILE A 589 32.78 1.37 -33.80
CA ILE A 589 32.18 0.09 -33.40
C ILE A 589 31.22 -0.41 -34.48
N PHE A 590 31.24 -1.73 -34.69
CA PHE A 590 30.26 -2.43 -35.51
C PHE A 590 29.41 -3.28 -34.57
N HIS A 591 28.12 -2.98 -34.47
CA HIS A 591 27.18 -3.85 -33.77
C HIS A 591 26.92 -5.07 -34.65
N SER A 592 27.24 -6.27 -34.18
CA SER A 592 26.77 -7.50 -34.79
C SER A 592 25.28 -7.62 -34.48
N ALA A 593 24.45 -7.59 -35.53
CA ALA A 593 23.01 -7.81 -35.42
C ALA A 593 22.69 -9.21 -34.88
#